data_AF-A0A257RAR1-F1
#
_entry.id   AF-A0A257RAR1-F1
#
_cell.length_a   1.000
_cell.length_b   1.000
_cell.length_c   1.000
_cell.angle_alpha   90.00
_cell.angle_beta   90.00
_cell.angle_gamma   90.00
#
_symmetry.space_group_name_H-M   'P 1'
#
loop_
_entity.id
_entity.type
_entity.pdbx_description
1 polymer ?
#
loop_
_entity_poly.entity_id
_entity_poly.type
_entity_poly.pdbx_seq_one_letter_code
_entity_poly.pdbx_strand_id
1 'polypeptide(L)'
;MKHLSLAVASLVMLTGAAGAWAASGGSKVNWQSVSVTVPGPGGFYTGPNAQILNTNCVTCHTAGFAERQPALSLAAWTIEVTDRVVSGSSESLALEALPTG
;
A
#
# COMPACT_ATOMS: atom_id res chain seq x y z
N MET A 1 -55.93 -22.34 -29.55
CA MET A 1 -55.19 -21.34 -30.37
C MET A 1 -54.74 -20.10 -29.57
N LYS A 2 -55.48 -19.60 -28.56
CA LYS A 2 -55.04 -18.46 -27.70
C LYS A 2 -53.81 -18.75 -26.83
N HIS A 3 -53.61 -20.00 -26.41
CA HIS A 3 -52.49 -20.40 -25.53
C HIS A 3 -51.14 -20.48 -26.28
N LEU A 4 -51.19 -20.61 -27.60
CA LEU A 4 -49.99 -20.67 -28.44
C LEU A 4 -49.39 -19.26 -28.64
N SER A 5 -50.24 -18.21 -28.64
CA SER A 5 -49.81 -16.81 -28.75
C SER A 5 -49.15 -16.27 -27.48
N LEU A 6 -49.55 -16.72 -26.29
CA LEU A 6 -48.90 -16.31 -25.04
C LEU A 6 -47.51 -16.93 -24.87
N ALA A 7 -47.32 -18.19 -25.31
CA ALA A 7 -46.02 -18.85 -25.21
C ALA A 7 -44.95 -18.19 -26.10
N VAL A 8 -45.33 -17.69 -27.28
CA VAL A 8 -44.43 -16.99 -28.21
C VAL A 8 -44.05 -15.61 -27.66
N ALA A 9 -44.98 -14.89 -27.02
CA ALA A 9 -44.67 -13.58 -26.42
C ALA A 9 -43.68 -13.69 -25.25
N SER A 10 -43.77 -14.75 -24.44
CA SER A 10 -42.84 -14.98 -23.32
C SER A 10 -41.42 -15.36 -23.77
N LEU A 11 -41.28 -16.04 -24.91
CA LEU A 11 -39.96 -16.44 -25.43
C LEU A 11 -39.18 -15.25 -26.04
N VAL A 12 -39.90 -14.27 -26.61
CA VAL A 12 -39.30 -13.03 -27.15
C VAL A 12 -38.77 -12.11 -26.05
N MET A 13 -39.41 -12.09 -24.87
CA MET A 13 -38.96 -11.26 -23.75
C MET A 13 -37.70 -11.82 -23.05
N LEU A 14 -37.44 -13.12 -23.14
CA LEU A 14 -36.27 -13.75 -22.51
C LEU A 14 -34.97 -13.57 -23.32
N THR A 15 -35.06 -13.25 -24.61
CA THR A 15 -33.89 -13.03 -25.49
C THR A 15 -33.43 -11.56 -25.53
N GLY A 16 -34.28 -10.60 -25.13
CA GLY A 16 -33.92 -9.18 -25.10
C GLY A 16 -33.00 -8.76 -23.93
N ALA A 17 -33.03 -9.48 -22.81
CA ALA A 17 -32.24 -9.15 -21.62
C ALA A 17 -30.74 -9.48 -21.75
N ALA A 18 -30.36 -10.37 -22.67
CA ALA A 18 -28.96 -10.76 -22.88
C ALA A 18 -28.13 -9.70 -23.62
N GLY A 19 -28.78 -8.80 -24.38
CA GLY A 19 -28.08 -7.76 -25.15
C GLY A 19 -27.65 -6.54 -24.35
N ALA A 20 -28.32 -6.26 -23.21
CA ALA A 20 -28.05 -5.06 -22.42
C ALA A 20 -26.75 -5.14 -21.61
N TRP A 21 -26.28 -6.34 -21.27
CA TRP A 21 -25.07 -6.50 -20.47
C TRP A 21 -23.77 -6.45 -21.29
N ALA A 22 -23.85 -6.67 -22.61
CA ALA A 22 -22.72 -6.51 -23.52
C ALA A 22 -22.42 -5.03 -23.84
N ALA A 23 -23.36 -4.11 -23.56
CA ALA A 23 -23.24 -2.68 -23.85
C ALA A 23 -22.59 -1.87 -22.71
N SER A 24 -22.38 -2.45 -21.53
CA SER A 24 -21.52 -1.84 -20.51
C SER A 24 -20.05 -2.09 -20.86
N GLY A 25 -19.62 -1.58 -22.01
CA GLY A 25 -18.22 -1.38 -22.32
C GLY A 25 -17.68 -0.38 -21.32
N GLY A 26 -17.32 -0.84 -20.11
CA GLY A 26 -16.66 -0.02 -19.11
C GLY A 26 -15.54 0.77 -19.79
N SER A 27 -15.48 2.08 -19.48
CA SER A 27 -14.49 2.98 -20.05
C SER A 27 -13.13 2.29 -20.08
N LYS A 28 -12.59 2.09 -21.28
CA LYS A 28 -11.28 1.48 -21.45
C LYS A 28 -10.28 2.39 -20.74
N VAL A 29 -9.83 1.99 -19.55
CA VAL A 29 -8.78 2.74 -18.85
C VAL A 29 -7.52 2.61 -19.68
N ASN A 30 -7.08 3.72 -20.27
CA ASN A 30 -5.85 3.77 -21.05
C ASN A 30 -4.67 3.97 -20.08
N TRP A 31 -4.08 2.87 -19.63
CA TRP A 31 -2.86 2.91 -18.83
C TRP A 31 -1.67 3.26 -19.72
N GLN A 32 -1.03 4.39 -19.44
CA GLN A 32 0.21 4.78 -20.10
C GLN A 32 1.36 4.75 -19.09
N SER A 33 2.45 4.10 -19.46
CA SER A 33 3.69 4.21 -18.70
C SER A 33 4.27 5.60 -18.90
N VAL A 34 4.60 6.29 -17.80
CA VAL A 34 5.28 7.58 -17.82
C VAL A 34 6.62 7.43 -17.12
N SER A 35 7.65 8.09 -17.66
CA SER A 35 8.92 8.26 -16.96
C SER A 35 8.81 9.47 -16.05
N VAL A 36 9.07 9.28 -14.77
CA VAL A 36 9.11 10.36 -13.77
C VAL A 36 10.49 10.41 -13.14
N THR A 37 11.04 11.61 -12.98
CA THR A 37 12.24 11.84 -12.19
C THR A 37 11.83 11.95 -10.73
N VAL A 38 12.21 10.97 -9.91
CA VAL A 38 12.07 11.07 -8.47
C VAL A 38 13.27 11.83 -7.87
N PRO A 39 13.08 12.62 -6.81
CA PRO A 39 14.20 13.14 -6.04
C PRO A 39 15.15 12.01 -5.65
N GLY A 40 16.45 12.27 -5.65
CA GLY A 40 17.43 11.27 -5.24
C GLY A 40 17.11 10.72 -3.85
N PRO A 41 17.46 9.45 -3.58
CA PRO A 41 17.44 8.95 -2.21
C PRO A 41 18.27 9.92 -1.36
N GLY A 42 17.81 10.24 -0.15
CA GLY A 42 18.58 11.12 0.72
C GLY A 42 19.96 10.53 1.01
N GLY A 43 20.84 11.33 1.61
CA GLY A 43 22.17 10.86 1.99
C GLY A 43 22.16 10.01 3.26
N PHE A 44 23.36 9.86 3.80
CA PHE A 44 23.57 9.53 5.20
C PHE A 44 23.38 10.78 6.06
N TYR A 45 23.02 10.60 7.33
CA TYR A 45 23.02 11.70 8.29
C TYR A 45 24.43 12.28 8.41
N THR A 46 24.51 13.60 8.63
CA THR A 46 25.76 14.32 8.86
C THR A 46 25.70 15.12 10.16
N GLY A 47 26.85 15.45 10.73
CA GLY A 47 26.95 16.23 11.96
C GLY A 47 27.01 15.40 13.25
N PRO A 48 26.75 16.03 14.40
CA PRO A 48 26.77 15.34 15.70
C PRO A 48 25.81 14.16 15.72
N ASN A 49 26.24 13.03 16.32
CA ASN A 49 25.46 11.80 16.40
C ASN A 49 25.14 11.13 15.04
N ALA A 50 25.73 11.58 13.92
CA ALA A 50 25.54 10.94 12.63
C ALA A 50 25.92 9.46 12.65
N GLN A 51 26.95 9.07 13.41
CA GLN A 51 27.36 7.67 13.53
C GLN A 51 26.22 6.80 14.10
N ILE A 52 25.62 7.17 15.24
CA ILE A 52 24.55 6.36 15.84
C ILE A 52 23.30 6.32 14.95
N LEU A 53 22.97 7.42 14.27
CA LEU A 53 21.84 7.46 13.33
C LEU A 53 22.10 6.62 12.08
N ASN A 54 23.31 6.68 11.51
CA ASN A 54 23.69 5.87 10.35
C ASN A 54 23.87 4.39 10.71
N THR A 55 24.14 4.03 11.95
CA THR A 55 24.19 2.62 12.37
C THR A 55 22.79 2.01 12.51
N ASN A 56 21.81 2.77 13.01
CA ASN A 56 20.52 2.21 13.42
C ASN A 56 19.36 2.53 12.46
N CYS A 57 19.41 3.65 11.73
CA CYS A 57 18.23 4.19 11.05
C CYS A 57 18.31 4.14 9.52
N VAL A 58 19.48 3.82 8.93
CA VAL A 58 19.64 3.79 7.46
C VAL A 58 19.63 2.39 6.85
N THR A 59 19.44 1.36 7.67
CA THR A 59 19.37 -0.04 7.23
C THR A 59 18.19 -0.29 6.26
N CYS A 60 17.07 0.41 6.49
CA CYS A 60 15.83 0.19 5.72
C CYS A 60 15.54 1.29 4.70
N HIS A 61 16.05 2.50 4.92
CA HIS A 61 15.85 3.65 4.03
C HIS A 61 16.96 4.68 4.23
N THR A 62 17.12 5.62 3.30
CA THR A 62 18.08 6.73 3.48
C THR A 62 17.61 7.76 4.52
N ALA A 63 18.51 8.63 4.99
CA ALA A 63 18.19 9.70 5.95
C ALA A 63 17.08 10.62 5.42
N GLY A 64 17.02 10.81 4.10
CA GLY A 64 16.02 11.64 3.45
C GLY A 64 14.57 11.26 3.75
N PHE A 65 14.29 10.02 4.16
CA PHE A 65 12.94 9.63 4.58
C PHE A 65 12.53 10.33 5.89
N ALA A 66 13.44 10.41 6.86
CA ALA A 66 13.19 11.10 8.12
C ALA A 66 13.28 12.63 7.95
N GLU A 67 14.22 13.11 7.14
CA GLU A 67 14.43 14.56 6.91
C GLU A 67 13.27 15.25 6.18
N ARG A 68 12.43 14.49 5.46
CA ARG A 68 11.23 15.01 4.78
C ARG A 68 9.97 14.91 5.62
N GLN A 69 10.04 14.41 6.86
CA GLN A 69 8.90 14.41 7.76
C GLN A 69 8.52 15.86 8.11
N PRO A 70 7.22 16.13 8.35
CA PRO A 70 6.82 17.42 8.90
C PRO A 70 7.53 17.67 10.24
N ALA A 71 7.55 18.92 10.71
CA ALA A 71 8.13 19.24 12.00
C ALA A 71 7.37 18.50 13.12
N LEU A 72 7.99 17.45 13.67
CA LEU A 72 7.43 16.65 14.76
C LEU A 72 7.88 17.20 16.11
N SER A 73 7.01 17.07 17.11
CA SER A 73 7.40 17.30 18.51
C SER A 73 8.37 16.21 18.98
N LEU A 74 9.08 16.47 20.08
CA LEU A 74 9.96 15.45 20.69
C LEU A 74 9.17 14.18 21.03
N ALA A 75 7.96 14.31 21.57
CA ALA A 75 7.12 13.16 21.91
C ALA A 75 6.74 12.34 20.67
N ALA A 76 6.44 12.99 19.54
CA ALA A 76 6.17 12.32 18.29
C ALA A 76 7.42 11.59 17.74
N TRP A 77 8.60 12.23 17.77
CA TRP A 77 9.86 11.56 17.42
C TRP A 77 10.18 10.38 18.33
N THR A 78 9.92 10.49 19.64
CA THR A 78 10.10 9.39 20.58
C THR A 78 9.25 8.20 20.21
N ILE A 79 8.00 8.41 19.77
CA ILE A 79 7.13 7.32 19.30
C ILE A 79 7.72 6.66 18.05
N GLU A 80 8.12 7.43 17.04
CA GLU A 80 8.72 6.88 15.82
C GLU A 80 9.99 6.06 16.10
N VAL A 81 10.89 6.59 16.95
CA VAL A 81 12.12 5.89 17.32
C VAL A 81 11.81 4.66 18.16
N THR A 82 10.89 4.75 19.13
CA THR A 82 10.56 3.62 20.00
C THR A 82 9.86 2.53 19.21
N ASP A 83 8.89 2.85 18.35
CA ASP A 83 8.23 1.86 17.49
C ASP A 83 9.26 1.12 16.62
N ARG A 84 10.17 1.84 15.95
CA ARG A 84 11.12 1.23 15.01
C ARG A 84 12.33 0.57 15.65
N VAL A 85 12.82 1.08 16.79
CA VAL A 85 13.92 0.47 17.54
C VAL A 85 13.41 -0.69 18.40
N VAL A 86 12.22 -0.55 19.02
CA VAL A 86 11.67 -1.58 19.90
C VAL A 86 10.98 -2.69 19.13
N SER A 87 10.29 -2.44 18.00
CA SER A 87 9.71 -3.54 17.19
C SER A 87 10.76 -4.48 16.61
N GLY A 88 11.94 -3.96 16.22
CA GLY A 88 13.08 -4.80 15.85
C GLY A 88 13.66 -5.61 17.03
N SER A 89 13.53 -5.08 18.26
CA SER A 89 13.96 -5.78 19.48
C SER A 89 12.88 -6.68 20.08
N SER A 90 11.60 -6.49 19.77
CA SER A 90 10.51 -7.32 20.29
C SER A 90 10.47 -8.68 19.62
N GLU A 91 10.93 -8.80 18.36
CA GLU A 91 11.25 -10.11 17.77
C GLU A 91 12.44 -10.77 18.48
N SER A 92 13.45 -10.01 18.91
CA SER A 92 14.60 -10.54 19.65
C SER A 92 14.22 -11.01 21.07
N LEU A 93 13.42 -10.20 21.78
CA LEU A 93 12.87 -10.54 23.11
C LEU A 93 11.81 -11.65 23.03
N ALA A 94 11.10 -11.79 21.90
CA ALA A 94 10.22 -12.93 21.67
C ALA A 94 11.00 -14.23 21.43
N LEU A 95 12.17 -14.17 20.80
CA LEU A 95 13.06 -15.34 20.65
C LEU A 95 13.67 -15.79 21.99
N GLU A 96 13.98 -14.87 22.90
CA GLU A 96 14.45 -15.20 24.26
C GLU A 96 13.33 -15.72 25.18
N ALA A 97 12.06 -15.47 24.83
CA ALA A 97 10.88 -15.91 25.58
C ALA A 97 10.28 -17.24 25.10
N LEU A 98 10.84 -17.87 24.06
CA LEU A 98 10.44 -19.23 23.66
C LEU A 98 10.99 -20.22 24.70
N PRO A 99 10.15 -21.08 25.32
CA PRO A 99 10.65 -22.15 26.15
C PRO A 99 11.48 -23.07 25.25
N THR A 100 12.76 -23.24 25.56
CA THR A 100 13.54 -24.37 25.06
C THR A 100 12.89 -25.63 25.64
N GLY A 101 12.05 -26.27 24.83
CA GLY A 101 11.58 -27.63 25.07
C GLY A 101 12.71 -28.64 24.94
#